data_AF-A0AAN7UUS4-F1
#
_entry.id   AF-A0AAN7UUS4-F1
#
_cell.length_a   1.000
_cell.length_b   1.000
_cell.length_c   1.000
_cell.angle_alpha   90.00
_cell.angle_beta   90.00
_cell.angle_gamma   90.00
#
_symmetry.space_group_name_H-M   'P 1'
#
loop_
_entity.id
_entity.type
_entity.pdbx_description
1 polymer ?
#
loop_
_entity_poly.entity_id
_entity_poly.type
_entity_poly.pdbx_seq_one_letter_code
_entity_poly.pdbx_strand_id
1 'polypeptide(L)'
;MPVAVELYSYESLKWDKDDIRLAAYRLAELVHLSSKTTRPESLCLMDSICLIERESSIAIVHRIPESANVTAGAVSLRNLLTRTVADFRPPDLDKRLRLAQQLASSVYSFGLVRWYHKDFNCHNIVFFSQQFVTAKGEV
;
A
#
# COMPACT_ATOMS: atom_id res chain seq x y z
N MET A 1 -5.18 16.95 -4.44
CA MET A 1 -5.38 15.54 -4.06
C MET A 1 -4.07 15.00 -3.52
N PRO A 2 -4.02 14.49 -2.28
CA PRO A 2 -2.80 13.93 -1.72
C PRO A 2 -2.42 12.61 -2.41
N VAL A 3 -1.14 12.41 -2.64
CA VAL A 3 -0.59 11.22 -3.30
C VAL A 3 0.59 10.67 -2.50
N ALA A 4 0.75 9.35 -2.53
CA ALA A 4 1.94 8.66 -2.06
C ALA A 4 2.75 8.22 -3.29
N VAL A 5 4.07 8.34 -3.21
CA VAL A 5 4.97 7.92 -4.29
C VAL A 5 5.84 6.80 -3.76
N GLU A 6 5.74 5.62 -4.37
CA GLU A 6 6.64 4.51 -4.14
C GLU A 6 7.72 4.53 -5.23
N LEU A 7 8.99 4.69 -4.83
CA LEU A 7 10.13 4.85 -5.75
C LEU A 7 11.09 3.68 -5.63
N TYR A 8 11.48 3.12 -6.77
CA TYR A 8 12.41 2.01 -6.87
C TYR A 8 13.61 2.40 -7.73
N SER A 9 14.80 2.39 -7.15
CA SER A 9 16.05 2.62 -7.88
C SER A 9 16.55 1.34 -8.54
N TYR A 10 16.90 1.40 -9.83
CA TYR A 10 17.43 0.25 -10.56
C TYR A 10 18.75 -0.26 -9.97
N GLU A 11 19.58 0.66 -9.47
CA GLU A 11 20.84 0.32 -8.79
C GLU A 11 20.60 -0.52 -7.53
N SER A 12 19.65 -0.09 -6.69
CA SER A 12 19.32 -0.79 -5.44
C SER A 12 18.75 -2.19 -5.67
N LEU A 13 18.00 -2.34 -6.76
CA LEU A 13 17.36 -3.59 -7.14
C LEU A 13 18.29 -4.51 -7.94
N LYS A 14 19.42 -3.98 -8.43
CA LYS A 14 20.38 -4.68 -9.29
C LYS A 14 19.72 -5.26 -10.54
N TRP A 15 18.75 -4.52 -11.09
CA TRP A 15 18.03 -4.93 -12.29
C TRP A 15 18.81 -4.62 -13.55
N ASP A 16 18.81 -5.55 -14.48
CA ASP A 16 19.28 -5.31 -15.84
C ASP A 16 18.18 -4.66 -16.71
N LYS A 17 18.47 -4.44 -17.99
CA LYS A 17 17.53 -3.79 -18.91
C LYS A 17 16.25 -4.63 -19.13
N ASP A 18 16.33 -5.94 -19.10
CA ASP A 18 15.19 -6.81 -19.35
C ASP A 18 14.32 -6.89 -18.10
N ASP A 19 14.92 -6.94 -16.91
CA ASP A 19 14.23 -6.81 -15.63
C ASP A 19 13.44 -5.50 -15.55
N ILE A 20 14.07 -4.38 -15.91
CA ILE A 20 13.43 -3.05 -15.91
C ILE A 20 12.20 -3.06 -16.84
N ARG A 21 12.35 -3.56 -18.07
CA ARG A 21 11.24 -3.61 -19.04
C ARG A 21 10.10 -4.49 -18.57
N LEU A 22 10.41 -5.66 -18.02
CA LEU A 22 9.41 -6.59 -17.50
C LEU A 22 8.70 -6.02 -16.28
N ALA A 23 9.44 -5.37 -15.38
CA ALA A 23 8.88 -4.71 -14.21
C ALA A 23 7.97 -3.54 -14.63
N ALA A 24 8.42 -2.67 -15.54
CA ALA A 24 7.62 -1.56 -16.04
C ALA A 24 6.30 -2.04 -16.66
N TYR A 25 6.34 -3.09 -17.49
CA TYR A 25 5.15 -3.71 -18.06
C TYR A 25 4.18 -4.21 -16.98
N ARG A 26 4.68 -4.99 -16.01
CA ARG A 26 3.86 -5.55 -14.92
C ARG A 26 3.28 -4.46 -14.01
N LEU A 27 4.08 -3.46 -13.67
CA LEU A 27 3.62 -2.35 -12.83
C LEU A 27 2.58 -1.49 -13.56
N ALA A 28 2.71 -1.31 -14.88
CA ALA A 28 1.67 -0.66 -15.69
C ALA A 28 0.36 -1.46 -15.68
N GLU A 29 0.43 -2.79 -15.78
CA GLU A 29 -0.75 -3.65 -15.63
C GLU A 29 -1.39 -3.55 -14.24
N LEU A 30 -0.58 -3.45 -13.17
CA LEU A 30 -1.08 -3.24 -11.81
C LEU A 30 -1.80 -1.90 -11.67
N VAL A 31 -1.21 -0.82 -12.17
CA VAL A 31 -1.82 0.52 -12.19
C VAL A 31 -3.15 0.45 -12.91
N HIS A 32 -3.15 -0.14 -14.11
CA HIS A 32 -4.37 -0.31 -14.90
C HIS A 32 -5.43 -1.13 -14.13
N LEU A 33 -5.05 -2.26 -13.52
CA LEU A 33 -5.93 -3.09 -12.70
C LEU A 33 -6.56 -2.31 -11.54
N SER A 34 -5.77 -1.47 -10.86
CA SER A 34 -6.26 -0.68 -9.71
C SER A 34 -7.36 0.31 -10.10
N SER A 35 -7.31 0.83 -11.34
CA SER A 35 -8.29 1.78 -11.88
C SER A 35 -9.58 1.14 -12.41
N LYS A 36 -9.64 -0.20 -12.52
CA LYS A 36 -10.84 -0.89 -13.04
C LYS A 36 -11.98 -0.87 -12.03
N THR A 37 -13.17 -0.54 -12.51
CA THR A 37 -14.42 -0.57 -11.73
C THR A 37 -14.89 -1.99 -11.40
N THR A 38 -14.45 -3.00 -12.17
CA THR A 38 -14.91 -4.39 -12.05
C THR A 38 -13.97 -5.28 -11.22
N ARG A 39 -13.20 -4.71 -10.28
CA ARG A 39 -12.29 -5.51 -9.43
C ARG A 39 -13.04 -6.11 -8.23
N PRO A 40 -12.62 -7.29 -7.73
CA PRO A 40 -13.19 -7.84 -6.50
C PRO A 40 -13.04 -6.82 -5.36
N GLU A 41 -14.12 -6.57 -4.60
CA GLU A 41 -14.08 -5.64 -3.46
C GLU A 41 -13.08 -6.09 -2.39
N SER A 42 -12.87 -7.41 -2.28
CA SER A 42 -11.89 -8.03 -1.40
C SER A 42 -10.45 -7.79 -1.83
N LEU A 43 -10.17 -7.33 -3.06
CA LEU A 43 -8.83 -6.99 -3.53
C LEU A 43 -8.35 -5.69 -2.84
N CYS A 44 -7.68 -5.85 -1.70
CA CYS A 44 -7.15 -4.75 -0.92
C CYS A 44 -5.80 -4.28 -1.51
N LEU A 45 -5.87 -3.45 -2.53
CA LEU A 45 -4.75 -2.81 -3.21
C LEU A 45 -4.86 -1.27 -3.06
N MET A 46 -3.72 -0.59 -2.96
CA MET A 46 -3.69 0.88 -3.05
C MET A 46 -4.18 1.36 -4.42
N ASP A 47 -5.04 2.38 -4.42
CA ASP A 47 -5.51 3.00 -5.66
C ASP A 47 -4.33 3.66 -6.37
N SER A 48 -3.93 3.14 -7.54
CA SER A 48 -2.72 3.57 -8.24
C SER A 48 -3.10 4.41 -9.45
N ILE A 49 -2.54 5.60 -9.54
CA ILE A 49 -2.89 6.62 -10.53
C ILE A 49 -2.06 6.44 -11.79
N CYS A 50 -0.74 6.35 -11.63
CA CYS A 50 0.18 6.25 -12.76
C CYS A 50 1.51 5.60 -12.37
N LEU A 51 2.23 5.20 -13.41
CA LEU A 51 3.62 4.76 -13.37
C LEU A 51 4.49 5.89 -13.95
N ILE A 52 5.59 6.21 -13.29
CA ILE A 52 6.59 7.17 -13.75
C ILE A 52 7.88 6.42 -13.99
N GLU A 53 8.33 6.40 -15.23
CA GLU A 53 9.64 5.85 -15.61
C GLU A 53 10.64 7.00 -15.71
N ARG A 54 11.81 6.82 -15.09
CA ARG A 54 12.96 7.72 -15.15
C ARG A 54 14.19 6.93 -15.60
N GLU A 55 15.25 7.64 -15.93
CA GLU A 55 16.50 7.03 -16.42
C GLU A 55 17.08 5.99 -15.45
N SER A 56 17.02 6.24 -14.14
CA SER A 56 17.62 5.39 -13.09
C SER A 56 16.62 4.79 -12.11
N SER A 57 15.32 5.01 -12.31
CA SER A 57 14.29 4.56 -11.37
C SER A 57 12.92 4.46 -12.00
N ILE A 58 12.06 3.71 -11.33
CA ILE A 58 10.64 3.62 -11.63
C ILE A 58 9.83 3.95 -10.37
N ALA A 59 8.72 4.65 -10.53
CA ALA A 59 7.87 5.02 -9.42
C ALA A 59 6.39 4.76 -9.72
N ILE A 60 5.65 4.37 -8.69
CA ILE A 60 4.19 4.26 -8.74
C ILE A 60 3.61 5.38 -7.90
N VAL A 61 2.63 6.08 -8.46
CA VAL A 61 1.91 7.13 -7.74
C VAL A 61 0.57 6.56 -7.30
N HIS A 62 0.32 6.58 -6.00
CA HIS A 62 -0.92 6.13 -5.42
C HIS A 62 -1.76 7.30 -4.90
N ARG A 63 -3.08 7.17 -5.03
CA ARG A 63 -4.04 8.05 -4.39
C ARG A 63 -4.10 7.71 -2.90
N ILE A 64 -3.93 8.72 -2.06
CA ILE A 64 -4.19 8.59 -0.63
C ILE A 64 -5.71 8.74 -0.42
N PRO A 65 -6.36 7.87 0.38
CA PRO A 65 -7.79 8.00 0.67
C PRO A 65 -8.13 9.40 1.21
N GLU A 66 -9.25 9.98 0.78
CA GLU A 66 -9.64 11.35 1.17
C GLU A 66 -9.80 11.52 2.69
N SER A 67 -10.19 10.45 3.37
CA SER A 67 -10.31 10.45 4.83
C SER A 67 -8.97 10.39 5.56
N ALA A 68 -7.84 10.22 4.87
CA ALA A 68 -6.54 10.06 5.51
C ALA A 68 -5.97 11.40 5.97
N ASN A 69 -5.36 11.39 7.16
CA ASN A 69 -4.53 12.48 7.63
C ASN A 69 -3.16 12.43 6.93
N VAL A 70 -2.98 13.30 5.93
CA VAL A 70 -1.78 13.35 5.08
C VAL A 70 -0.52 13.68 5.89
N THR A 71 -0.63 14.41 7.01
CA THR A 71 0.54 14.77 7.83
C THR A 71 1.02 13.64 8.73
N ALA A 72 0.13 12.72 9.13
CA ALA A 72 0.48 11.58 9.97
C ALA A 72 1.13 10.42 9.19
N GLY A 73 0.94 10.39 7.86
CA GLY A 73 1.46 9.33 7.00
C GLY A 73 0.74 7.98 7.17
N ALA A 74 1.12 7.01 6.34
CA ALA A 74 0.64 5.64 6.44
C ALA A 74 1.40 4.88 7.54
N VAL A 75 0.70 3.96 8.22
CA VAL A 75 1.26 3.12 9.28
C VAL A 75 1.15 1.66 8.85
N SER A 76 2.25 0.90 8.92
CA SER A 76 2.21 -0.53 8.59
C SER A 76 1.59 -1.37 9.71
N LEU A 77 1.05 -2.54 9.37
CA LEU A 77 0.60 -3.52 10.35
C LEU A 77 1.75 -3.92 11.29
N ARG A 78 2.99 -4.00 10.80
CA ARG A 78 4.17 -4.23 11.63
C ARG A 78 4.28 -3.18 12.73
N ASN A 79 4.18 -1.88 12.40
CA ASN A 79 4.26 -0.81 13.38
C ASN A 79 3.19 -0.94 14.48
N LEU A 80 1.98 -1.34 14.10
CA LEU A 80 0.88 -1.56 15.04
C LEU A 80 1.14 -2.78 15.94
N LEU A 81 1.61 -3.89 15.37
CA LEU A 81 1.93 -5.11 16.10
C LEU A 81 3.10 -4.92 17.07
N THR A 82 4.12 -4.15 16.68
CA THR A 82 5.28 -3.84 17.52
C THR A 82 5.04 -2.66 18.47
N ARG A 83 3.84 -2.08 18.48
CA ARG A 83 3.45 -0.94 19.33
C ARG A 83 4.40 0.25 19.22
N THR A 84 4.92 0.50 18.02
CA THR A 84 5.79 1.66 17.76
C THR A 84 4.99 2.94 17.52
N VAL A 85 3.66 2.83 17.49
CA VAL A 85 2.74 3.94 17.31
C VAL A 85 2.27 4.40 18.68
N ALA A 86 2.51 5.67 19.00
CA ALA A 86 2.05 6.29 20.24
C ALA A 86 0.52 6.15 20.36
N ASP A 87 0.05 5.88 21.58
CA ASP A 87 -1.37 5.77 21.92
C ASP A 87 -2.15 4.68 21.18
N PHE A 88 -1.47 3.77 20.47
CA PHE A 88 -2.14 2.64 19.85
C PHE A 88 -2.69 1.67 20.89
N ARG A 89 -4.02 1.55 20.91
CA ARG A 89 -4.73 0.52 21.67
C ARG A 89 -5.02 -0.67 20.77
N PRO A 90 -4.52 -1.88 21.11
CA PRO A 90 -4.82 -3.06 20.34
C PRO A 90 -6.34 -3.25 20.20
N PRO A 91 -6.84 -3.53 18.98
CA PRO A 91 -8.26 -3.81 18.79
C PRO A 91 -8.68 -5.09 19.50
N ASP A 92 -9.98 -5.21 19.78
CA ASP A 92 -10.59 -6.42 20.30
C ASP A 92 -10.36 -7.64 19.39
N LEU A 93 -10.66 -8.84 19.90
CA LEU A 93 -10.47 -10.08 19.15
C LEU A 93 -11.28 -10.10 17.85
N ASP A 94 -12.52 -9.60 17.89
CA ASP A 94 -13.45 -9.64 16.78
C ASP A 94 -12.96 -8.79 15.58
N LYS A 95 -12.46 -7.58 15.84
CA LYS A 95 -11.80 -6.74 14.82
C LYS A 95 -10.53 -7.39 14.25
N ARG A 96 -9.75 -8.08 15.08
CA ARG A 96 -8.55 -8.81 14.62
C ARG A 96 -8.92 -9.98 13.70
N LEU A 97 -9.98 -10.71 14.04
CA LEU A 97 -10.50 -11.80 13.20
C LEU A 97 -11.04 -11.27 11.87
N ARG A 98 -11.81 -10.17 11.88
CA ARG A 98 -12.27 -9.51 10.65
C ARG A 98 -11.13 -9.07 9.75
N LEU A 99 -10.09 -8.44 10.32
CA LEU A 99 -8.91 -8.06 9.55
C LEU A 99 -8.23 -9.29 8.94
N ALA A 100 -8.04 -10.36 9.71
CA ALA A 100 -7.44 -11.60 9.20
C ALA A 100 -8.25 -12.21 8.04
N GLN A 101 -9.58 -12.23 8.17
CA GLN A 101 -10.48 -12.67 7.09
C GLN A 101 -10.35 -11.79 5.85
N GLN A 102 -10.34 -10.47 6.01
CA GLN A 102 -10.18 -9.52 4.90
C GLN A 102 -8.83 -9.70 4.19
N LEU A 103 -7.75 -9.88 4.94
CA LEU A 103 -6.42 -10.14 4.37
C LEU A 103 -6.37 -11.48 3.62
N ALA A 104 -6.98 -12.54 4.16
CA ALA A 104 -7.08 -13.83 3.48
C ALA A 104 -7.88 -13.71 2.16
N SER A 105 -9.02 -13.01 2.19
CA SER A 105 -9.81 -12.73 0.99
C SER A 105 -9.06 -11.89 -0.04
N SER A 106 -8.21 -10.95 0.42
CA SER A 106 -7.35 -10.16 -0.47
C SER A 106 -6.32 -11.03 -1.17
N VAL A 107 -5.64 -11.92 -0.46
CA VAL A 107 -4.69 -12.88 -1.06
C VAL A 107 -5.36 -13.76 -2.12
N TYR A 108 -6.56 -14.26 -1.83
CA TYR A 108 -7.34 -15.02 -2.81
C TYR A 108 -7.70 -14.17 -4.04
N SER A 109 -8.13 -12.93 -3.82
CA SER A 109 -8.50 -12.00 -4.90
C SER A 109 -7.33 -11.64 -5.81
N PHE A 110 -6.14 -11.49 -5.23
CA PHE A 110 -4.88 -11.34 -5.96
C PHE A 110 -4.65 -12.51 -6.92
N GLY A 111 -4.93 -13.75 -6.47
CA GLY A 111 -4.90 -14.94 -7.33
C GLY A 111 -5.91 -14.88 -8.49
N LEU A 112 -7.15 -14.42 -8.24
CA LEU A 112 -8.18 -14.30 -9.27
C LEU A 112 -7.82 -13.32 -10.39
N VAL A 113 -7.16 -12.22 -10.03
CA VAL A 113 -6.68 -11.22 -11.01
C VAL A 113 -5.30 -11.55 -11.58
N ARG A 114 -4.78 -12.76 -11.30
CA ARG A 114 -3.47 -13.26 -11.74
C ARG A 114 -2.30 -12.36 -11.32
N TRP A 115 -2.46 -11.63 -10.22
CA TRP A 115 -1.41 -10.82 -9.63
C TRP A 115 -0.89 -11.46 -8.35
N TYR A 116 0.35 -11.92 -8.36
CA TYR A 116 0.97 -12.51 -7.18
C TYR A 116 1.80 -11.44 -6.47
N HIS A 117 1.40 -11.03 -5.26
CA HIS A 117 2.12 -10.01 -4.49
C HIS A 117 3.57 -10.40 -4.17
N LYS A 118 3.88 -11.71 -4.05
CA LYS A 118 5.19 -12.31 -3.72
C LYS A 118 5.81 -11.93 -2.37
N ASP A 119 5.31 -10.90 -1.72
CA ASP A 119 5.77 -10.43 -0.41
C ASP A 119 4.59 -9.95 0.47
N PHE A 120 3.52 -10.74 0.55
CA PHE A 120 2.35 -10.39 1.34
C PHE A 120 2.63 -10.61 2.84
N ASN A 121 2.99 -9.54 3.56
CA ASN A 121 3.36 -9.60 4.97
C ASN A 121 2.98 -8.31 5.73
N CYS A 122 3.21 -8.27 7.05
CA CYS A 122 2.80 -7.14 7.90
C CYS A 122 3.50 -5.79 7.62
N HIS A 123 4.58 -5.76 6.85
CA HIS A 123 5.24 -4.52 6.42
C HIS A 123 4.48 -3.86 5.27
N ASN A 124 3.90 -4.67 4.38
CA ASN A 124 3.26 -4.22 3.15
C ASN A 124 1.74 -4.04 3.31
N ILE A 125 1.21 -4.27 4.52
CA ILE A 125 -0.17 -3.94 4.89
C ILE A 125 -0.15 -2.58 5.57
N VAL A 126 -0.77 -1.58 4.95
CA VAL A 126 -0.75 -0.19 5.43
C VAL A 126 -2.15 0.30 5.82
N PHE A 127 -2.19 1.16 6.83
CA PHE A 127 -3.39 1.82 7.32
C PHE A 127 -3.20 3.34 7.22
N PHE A 128 -4.26 4.03 6.83
CA PHE A 128 -4.33 5.48 6.81
C PHE A 128 -5.17 5.95 7.99
N SER A 129 -4.57 6.67 8.94
CA SER A 129 -5.32 7.22 10.08
C SER A 129 -6.17 8.39 9.64
N GLN A 130 -7.40 8.49 10.15
CA GLN A 130 -8.25 9.67 9.96
C GLN A 130 -7.92 10.79 10.97
N GLN A 131 -7.22 10.47 12.08
CA GLN A 131 -6.97 11.40 13.17
C GLN A 131 -5.60 11.17 13.82
N PHE A 132 -4.74 12.16 13.69
CA PHE A 132 -3.74 12.51 14.70
C PHE A 132 -3.62 14.04 14.64
N VAL A 133 -4.47 14.72 15.43
CA VAL A 133 -4.20 16.11 15.78
C VAL A 133 -3.11 16.04 16.85
N THR A 134 -1.93 16.53 16.53
CA THR A 134 -0.84 16.67 17.49
C THR A 134 -1.32 17.64 18.57
N ALA A 135 -1.71 17.13 19.74
CA ALA A 135 -1.89 17.95 20.92
C ALA A 135 -0.51 18.40 21.42
N LYS A 136 0.04 19.46 20.79
CA LYS A 136 1.07 20.31 21.39
C LYS A 136 0.88 21.74 20.90
N GLY A 137 0.10 22.48 21.69
CA GLY A 137 -0.18 23.89 21.55
C GLY A 137 -1.05 24.35 22.72
N GLU A 138 -0.59 24.07 23.95
CA GLU A 138 -1.09 24.76 25.13
C GLU A 138 -0.20 26.00 25.35
N VAL A 139 -0.89 27.10 25.67
CA VAL A 139 -0.47 28.50 25.76
C VAL A 139 0.65 28.73 26.76
#